data_AF-A0A6B3GHY6-F1
#
_entry.id   AF-A0A6B3GHY6-F1
#
_cell.length_a   1.000
_cell.length_b   1.000
_cell.length_c   1.000
_cell.angle_alpha   90.00
_cell.angle_beta   90.00
_cell.angle_gamma   90.00
#
_symmetry.space_group_name_H-M   'P 1'
#
loop_
_entity.id
_entity.type
_entity.pdbx_description
1 polymer ?
#
loop_
_entity_poly.entity_id
_entity_poly.type
_entity_poly.pdbx_seq_one_letter_code
_entity_poly.pdbx_strand_id
1 'polypeptide(L)'
;RTLLWFMITSLIAVAIGLAIGLITNPGSGTGLTPKDGELSETKGSWIDFLTGIVPSDVITPFTELNVLQIVFMAAVAGIAA
;
A
#
# COMPACT_ATOMS: atom_id res chain seq x y z
N ARG A 1 -3.80 2.46 -19.64
CA ARG A 1 -2.37 2.44 -20.08
C ARG A 1 -1.42 2.72 -18.92
N THR A 2 -1.63 3.80 -18.16
CA THR A 2 -0.82 4.15 -16.98
C THR A 2 -0.80 3.06 -15.91
N LEU A 3 -1.94 2.44 -15.61
CA LEU A 3 -2.02 1.35 -14.63
C LEU A 3 -1.15 0.15 -15.01
N LEU A 4 -1.22 -0.31 -16.27
CA LEU A 4 -0.41 -1.45 -16.72
C LEU A 4 1.09 -1.14 -16.66
N TRP A 5 1.48 0.09 -17.04
CA TRP A 5 2.87 0.53 -16.90
C TRP A 5 3.31 0.52 -15.44
N PHE A 6 2.50 1.06 -14.52
CA PHE A 6 2.77 1.08 -13.08
C PHE A 6 2.88 -0.33 -12.50
N MET A 7 2.00 -1.25 -12.91
CA MET A 7 2.05 -2.65 -12.48
C MET A 7 3.36 -3.33 -12.89
N ILE A 8 3.83 -3.09 -14.11
CA ILE A 8 5.07 -3.69 -14.61
C ILE A 8 6.28 -3.10 -13.88
N THR A 9 6.37 -1.78 -13.76
CA THR A 9 7.52 -1.13 -13.12
C THR A 9 7.59 -1.43 -11.62
N SER A 10 6.45 -1.44 -10.93
CA SER A 10 6.39 -1.84 -9.51
C SER A 10 6.75 -3.31 -9.30
N LEU A 11 6.30 -4.22 -10.18
CA LEU A 11 6.69 -5.62 -10.12
C LEU A 11 8.21 -5.81 -10.29
N ILE A 12 8.82 -5.10 -11.25
CA ILE A 12 10.27 -5.12 -11.46
C ILE A 12 10.99 -4.60 -10.20
N ALA A 13 10.52 -3.50 -9.63
CA ALA A 13 11.11 -2.93 -8.42
C ALA A 13 11.06 -3.90 -7.23
N VAL A 14 9.91 -4.56 -7.01
CA VAL A 14 9.76 -5.59 -5.96
C VAL A 14 10.69 -6.78 -6.20
N ALA A 15 10.79 -7.27 -7.44
CA ALA A 15 11.67 -8.38 -7.78
C ALA A 15 13.15 -8.06 -7.49
N ILE A 16 13.60 -6.85 -7.86
CA ILE A 16 14.96 -6.38 -7.56
C ILE A 16 15.19 -6.26 -6.06
N GLY A 17 14.24 -5.66 -5.32
CA GLY A 17 14.33 -5.52 -3.86
C GLY A 17 14.45 -6.86 -3.15
N LEU A 18 13.65 -7.86 -3.56
CA LEU A 18 13.74 -9.23 -3.04
C LEU A 18 15.07 -9.89 -3.38
N ALA A 19 15.54 -9.75 -4.63
CA ALA A 19 16.82 -10.32 -5.04
C ALA A 19 17.99 -9.76 -4.22
N ILE A 20 18.04 -8.44 -4.04
CA ILE A 20 19.06 -7.78 -3.21
C ILE A 20 18.94 -8.23 -1.76
N GLY A 21 17.73 -8.27 -1.19
CA GLY A 21 17.49 -8.72 0.19
C GLY A 21 17.99 -10.14 0.45
N LEU A 22 17.73 -11.07 -0.48
CA LEU A 22 18.18 -12.46 -0.38
C LEU A 22 19.70 -12.61 -0.54
N ILE A 23 20.33 -11.80 -1.40
CA ILE A 23 21.79 -11.86 -1.62
C ILE A 23 22.56 -11.23 -0.45
N THR A 24 22.08 -10.10 0.05
CA THR A 24 22.79 -9.30 1.06
C THR A 24 22.52 -9.75 2.50
N ASN A 25 21.45 -10.51 2.74
CA ASN A 25 21.04 -11.00 4.06
C ASN A 25 21.04 -9.89 5.14
N PRO A 26 20.23 -8.82 4.99
CA PRO A 26 20.33 -7.58 5.77
C PRO A 26 19.93 -7.67 7.26
N GLY A 27 19.91 -8.86 7.87
CA GLY A 27 19.72 -9.08 9.31
C GLY A 27 20.73 -10.05 9.92
N SER A 28 21.65 -10.60 9.11
CA SER A 28 22.67 -11.52 9.62
C SER A 28 23.61 -10.80 10.59
N GLY A 29 23.94 -11.46 11.71
CA GLY A 29 24.85 -10.90 12.71
C GLY A 29 24.24 -9.89 13.68
N THR A 30 22.94 -9.59 13.57
CA THR A 30 22.23 -8.72 14.53
C THR A 30 21.97 -9.39 15.88
N GLY A 31 22.08 -10.72 15.97
CA GLY A 31 21.77 -11.49 17.18
C GLY A 31 20.29 -11.56 17.52
N LEU A 32 19.43 -10.96 16.70
CA LEU A 32 17.98 -10.96 16.88
C LEU A 32 17.40 -12.34 16.60
N THR A 33 16.48 -12.75 17.45
CA THR A 33 15.69 -13.97 17.36
C THR A 33 14.22 -13.62 17.10
N PRO A 34 13.40 -14.58 16.64
CA PRO A 34 11.97 -14.36 16.49
C PRO A 34 11.24 -13.91 17.76
N LYS A 35 11.84 -14.10 18.95
CA LYS A 35 11.27 -13.67 20.24
C LYS A 35 11.46 -12.18 20.51
N ASP A 36 12.39 -11.54 19.81
CA ASP A 36 12.69 -10.11 19.95
C ASP A 36 11.77 -9.24 19.09
N GLY A 37 10.92 -9.87 18.25
CA GLY A 37 9.91 -9.21 17.45
C GLY A 37 8.52 -9.32 18.06
N GLU A 38 7.79 -8.21 18.08
CA GLU A 38 6.35 -8.23 18.33
C GLU A 38 5.60 -8.56 17.03
N LEU A 39 4.64 -9.48 17.12
CA LEU A 39 3.74 -9.77 16.01
C LEU A 39 2.68 -8.66 15.95
N SER A 40 2.56 -8.01 14.79
CA SER A 40 1.41 -7.12 14.54
C SER A 40 0.12 -7.95 14.54
N GLU A 41 -0.79 -7.65 15.46
CA GLU A 41 -2.12 -8.28 15.49
C GLU A 41 -2.97 -7.91 14.27
N THR A 42 -2.68 -6.77 13.66
CA THR A 42 -3.39 -6.28 12.48
C THR A 42 -2.66 -6.71 11.22
N LYS A 43 -3.31 -7.55 10.40
CA LYS A 43 -2.98 -7.76 8.99
C LYS A 43 -4.12 -7.20 8.16
N GLY A 44 -3.88 -6.07 7.49
CA GLY A 44 -4.85 -5.52 6.54
C GLY A 44 -5.12 -6.53 5.42
N SER A 45 -6.38 -6.83 5.17
CA SER A 45 -6.81 -7.66 4.05
C SER A 45 -6.79 -6.86 2.75
N TRP A 46 -6.65 -7.56 1.62
CA TRP A 46 -6.85 -6.94 0.31
C TRP A 46 -8.27 -6.35 0.16
N ILE A 47 -9.25 -6.95 0.83
CA ILE A 47 -10.61 -6.42 0.87
C ILE A 47 -10.66 -5.11 1.65
N ASP A 48 -9.94 -4.99 2.77
CA ASP A 48 -9.91 -3.76 3.58
C ASP A 48 -9.36 -2.58 2.78
N PHE A 49 -8.36 -2.84 1.92
CA PHE A 49 -7.84 -1.83 0.98
C PHE A 49 -8.92 -1.37 0.00
N LEU A 50 -9.66 -2.29 -0.63
CA LEU A 50 -10.72 -1.93 -1.57
C LEU A 50 -11.86 -1.17 -0.91
N THR A 51 -12.31 -1.62 0.26
CA THR A 51 -13.37 -0.94 1.01
C THR A 51 -12.90 0.41 1.56
N GLY A 52 -11.59 0.59 1.79
CA GLY A 52 -11.02 1.87 2.24
C GLY A 52 -10.95 2.96 1.17
N ILE A 53 -11.11 2.62 -0.12
CA ILE A 53 -11.13 3.59 -1.23
C ILE A 53 -12.42 4.42 -1.21
N VAL A 54 -13.55 3.79 -0.88
CA VAL A 54 -14.85 4.46 -0.89
C VAL A 54 -15.06 5.13 0.47
N PRO A 55 -15.23 6.46 0.53
CA PRO A 55 -15.42 7.14 1.79
C PRO A 55 -16.81 6.86 2.37
N SER A 56 -16.91 6.83 3.70
CA SER A 56 -18.18 6.72 4.43
C SER A 56 -19.03 7.98 4.34
N ASP A 57 -18.39 9.13 4.17
CA ASP A 57 -19.01 10.45 4.07
C ASP A 57 -18.15 11.39 3.21
N VAL A 58 -18.72 12.50 2.76
CA VAL A 58 -18.06 13.40 1.79
C VAL A 58 -17.07 14.37 2.46
N ILE A 59 -17.17 14.61 3.77
CA ILE A 59 -16.46 15.71 4.44
C ILE A 59 -15.14 15.24 5.06
N THR A 60 -15.17 14.11 5.78
CA THR A 60 -14.02 13.55 6.49
C THR A 60 -12.76 13.41 5.62
N PRO A 61 -12.83 12.95 4.35
CA PRO A 61 -11.64 12.82 3.52
C PRO A 61 -10.89 14.14 3.31
N PHE A 62 -11.60 15.26 3.25
CA PHE A 62 -10.99 16.58 3.06
C PHE A 62 -10.47 17.19 4.36
N THR A 63 -11.09 16.88 5.50
CA THR A 63 -10.61 17.36 6.81
C THR A 63 -9.39 16.59 7.29
N GLU A 64 -9.34 15.29 7.01
CA GLU A 64 -8.23 14.40 7.39
C GLU A 64 -7.18 14.24 6.28
N LEU A 65 -7.38 14.89 5.13
CA LEU A 65 -6.51 14.81 3.96
C LEU A 65 -6.27 13.37 3.48
N ASN A 66 -7.32 12.55 3.51
CA ASN A 66 -7.28 11.19 2.96
C ASN A 66 -7.23 11.25 1.42
N VAL A 67 -6.01 11.28 0.90
CA VAL A 67 -5.73 11.48 -0.53
C VAL A 67 -6.41 10.43 -1.40
N LEU A 68 -6.44 9.17 -0.98
CA LEU A 68 -7.02 8.07 -1.78
C LEU A 68 -8.52 8.29 -2.00
N GLN A 69 -9.25 8.64 -0.94
CA GLN A 69 -10.68 8.89 -0.98
C GLN A 69 -11.01 10.19 -1.74
N ILE A 70 -10.19 11.25 -1.58
CA ILE A 70 -10.33 12.50 -2.35
C ILE A 70 -10.18 12.21 -3.85
N VAL A 71 -9.15 11.47 -4.25
CA VAL A 71 -8.91 11.12 -5.66
C VAL A 71 -10.03 10.26 -6.22
N PHE A 72 -10.56 9.32 -5.43
CA PHE A 72 -11.71 8.51 -5.82
C PHE A 72 -12.95 9.37 -6.11
N MET A 73 -13.32 10.26 -5.19
CA MET A 73 -14.46 11.17 -5.39
C MET A 73 -14.26 12.08 -6.59
N ALA A 74 -13.05 12.63 -6.78
CA ALA A 74 -12.72 13.48 -7.92
C ALA A 74 -12.86 12.72 -9.25
N ALA A 75 -12.44 11.46 -9.32
CA ALA A 75 -12.59 10.63 -10.51
C ALA A 75 -14.06 10.34 -10.81
N VAL A 76 -14.87 9.97 -9.80
CA VAL A 76 -16.30 9.71 -9.97
C VAL A 76 -17.05 10.97 -10.42
N ALA A 77 -16.80 12.11 -9.76
CA ALA A 77 -17.41 13.39 -10.13
C ALA A 77 -17.01 13.82 -11.55
N GLY A 78 -15.74 13.65 -11.92
CA GLY A 78 -15.25 13.96 -13.26
C GLY A 78 -15.79 13.04 -14.37
N ILE A 79 -16.20 11.81 -14.05
CA ILE A 79 -16.87 10.89 -14.99
C ILE A 79 -18.36 11.23 -15.12
N ALA A 80 -18.98 11.71 -14.05
CA ALA A 80 -20.42 11.99 -14.02
C ALA A 80 -20.82 13.35 -14.66
N ALA A 81 -19.88 14.29 -14.76
CA ALA A 81 -20.06 15.60 -15.40
C ALA A 81 -19.90 15.54 -16.93
#